data_AF-A0A139MCK7-F1
#
_entry.id   AF-A0A139MCK7-F1
#
_cell.length_a   1.000
_cell.length_b   1.000
_cell.length_c   1.000
_cell.angle_alpha   90.00
_cell.angle_beta   90.00
_cell.angle_gamma   90.00
#
_symmetry.space_group_name_H-M   'P 1'
#
loop_
_entity.id
_entity.type
_entity.pdbx_description
1 polymer ?
#
loop_
_entity_poly.entity_id
_entity_poly.type
_entity_poly.pdbx_seq_one_letter_code
_entity_poly.pdbx_strand_id
1 'polypeptide(L)'
;MEEKLSEDNGTNFDTISATIEHIIPESSEDDKKSILNIGNLLILEKNLNEECENYKFSKKKSVYKKSNYHFVKDFMNKYSSNKAISIEERSRDIGTQLYGLITKNW
;
A
#
# COMPACT_ATOMS: atom_id res chain seq x y z
N MET A 1 5.81 7.99 -4.62
CA MET A 1 6.53 6.69 -4.58
C MET A 1 6.22 5.90 -5.82
N GLU A 2 4.95 5.51 -6.08
CA GLU A 2 4.60 4.74 -7.29
C GLU A 2 4.99 5.42 -8.60
N GLU A 3 4.76 6.74 -8.73
CA GLU A 3 5.16 7.51 -9.91
C GLU A 3 6.68 7.42 -10.17
N LYS A 4 7.49 7.69 -9.14
CA LYS A 4 8.95 7.53 -9.21
C LYS A 4 9.37 6.10 -9.56
N LEU A 5 8.73 5.10 -8.96
CA LEU A 5 9.01 3.70 -9.25
C LEU A 5 8.65 3.36 -10.70
N SER A 6 7.55 3.89 -11.21
CA SER A 6 7.14 3.72 -12.61
C SER A 6 8.14 4.36 -13.56
N GLU A 7 8.60 5.59 -13.29
CA GLU A 7 9.69 6.24 -14.04
C GLU A 7 10.96 5.39 -14.05
N ASP A 8 11.41 4.92 -12.88
CA ASP A 8 12.64 4.14 -12.71
C ASP A 8 12.56 2.79 -13.44
N ASN A 9 11.37 2.20 -13.53
CA ASN A 9 11.11 0.93 -14.22
C ASN A 9 10.72 1.10 -15.70
N GLY A 10 10.65 2.34 -16.21
CA GLY A 10 10.24 2.60 -17.60
C GLY A 10 8.79 2.20 -17.90
N THR A 11 7.93 2.19 -16.90
CA THR A 11 6.49 1.92 -17.03
C THR A 11 5.67 3.19 -16.80
N ASN A 12 4.43 3.20 -17.26
CA ASN A 12 3.51 4.30 -16.95
C ASN A 12 2.74 4.02 -15.66
N PHE A 13 2.57 5.05 -14.82
CA PHE A 13 1.66 4.98 -13.69
C PHE A 13 0.26 5.42 -14.14
N ASP A 14 -0.70 4.51 -14.12
CA ASP A 14 -2.11 4.85 -14.37
C ASP A 14 -2.71 5.58 -13.16
N THR A 15 -2.61 6.91 -13.17
CA THR A 15 -3.15 7.80 -12.14
C THR A 15 -4.67 7.92 -12.18
N ILE A 16 -5.32 7.53 -13.29
CA ILE A 16 -6.78 7.65 -13.45
C ILE A 16 -7.48 6.55 -12.65
N SER A 17 -6.95 5.33 -12.67
CA SER A 17 -7.50 4.22 -11.89
C SER A 17 -6.98 4.16 -10.45
N ALA A 18 -6.00 4.99 -10.09
CA ALA A 18 -5.38 4.96 -8.78
C ALA A 18 -6.35 5.40 -7.67
N THR A 19 -6.49 4.56 -6.64
CA THR A 19 -7.29 4.83 -5.45
C THR A 19 -6.48 4.57 -4.17
N ILE A 20 -7.00 5.05 -3.04
CA ILE A 20 -6.45 4.74 -1.72
C ILE A 20 -7.27 3.58 -1.13
N GLU A 21 -6.57 2.53 -0.75
CA GLU A 21 -7.11 1.33 -0.10
C GLU A 21 -6.66 1.28 1.36
N HIS A 22 -7.57 0.83 2.23
CA HIS A 22 -7.30 0.57 3.65
C HIS A 22 -6.94 -0.90 3.87
N ILE A 23 -5.73 -1.18 4.34
CA ILE A 23 -5.28 -2.56 4.59
C ILE A 23 -6.13 -3.23 5.68
N ILE A 24 -6.34 -2.53 6.80
CA ILE A 24 -7.34 -2.83 7.83
C ILE A 24 -8.60 -2.03 7.44
N PRO A 25 -9.74 -2.70 7.20
CA PRO A 25 -10.99 -2.04 6.82
C PRO A 25 -11.36 -0.90 7.76
N GLU A 26 -11.81 0.21 7.19
CA GLU A 26 -12.25 1.39 7.95
C GLU A 26 -13.41 1.09 8.89
N SER A 27 -14.27 0.14 8.52
CA SER A 27 -15.40 -0.34 9.34
C SER A 27 -14.98 -1.21 10.53
N SER A 28 -13.69 -1.46 10.74
CA SER A 28 -13.20 -2.19 11.92
C SER A 28 -13.36 -1.33 13.18
N GLU A 29 -13.88 -1.91 14.26
CA GLU A 29 -14.09 -1.19 15.53
C GLU A 29 -12.89 -1.27 16.48
N ASP A 30 -11.95 -2.19 16.24
CA ASP A 30 -10.98 -2.63 17.24
C ASP A 30 -9.71 -1.76 17.37
N ASP A 31 -9.43 -0.87 16.41
CA ASP A 31 -8.23 -0.02 16.47
C ASP A 31 -8.32 1.26 15.61
N LYS A 32 -9.05 2.26 16.08
CA LYS A 32 -9.18 3.56 15.39
C LYS A 32 -7.85 4.26 15.11
N LYS A 33 -6.83 4.06 15.97
CA LYS A 33 -5.52 4.69 15.77
C LYS A 33 -4.80 4.08 14.57
N SER A 34 -4.84 2.76 14.43
CA SER A 34 -4.28 2.09 13.26
C SER A 34 -5.08 2.37 11.99
N ILE A 35 -6.42 2.47 12.08
CA ILE A 35 -7.28 2.72 10.92
C ILE A 35 -6.93 4.05 10.23
N LEU A 36 -6.77 5.13 11.00
CA LEU A 36 -6.48 6.48 10.50
C LEU A 36 -4.99 6.73 10.23
N ASN A 37 -4.14 5.72 10.36
CA ASN A 37 -2.69 5.86 10.20
C ASN A 37 -2.28 5.73 8.72
N ILE A 38 -1.31 6.52 8.25
CA ILE A 38 -0.76 6.43 6.88
C ILE A 38 -0.18 5.04 6.57
N GLY A 39 0.32 4.34 7.59
CA GLY A 39 0.75 2.96 7.53
C GLY A 39 -0.36 1.98 7.13
N ASN A 40 -1.63 2.35 7.27
CA ASN A 40 -2.80 1.57 6.86
C ASN A 40 -3.23 1.82 5.41
N LEU A 41 -2.63 2.79 4.73
CA LEU A 41 -3.01 3.18 3.38
C LEU A 41 -2.09 2.57 2.33
N LEU A 42 -2.68 2.05 1.25
CA LEU A 42 -1.99 1.49 0.09
C LEU A 42 -2.60 2.11 -1.17
N ILE A 43 -1.78 2.41 -2.17
CA ILE A 43 -2.32 2.78 -3.48
C ILE A 43 -2.73 1.52 -4.23
N LEU A 44 -3.92 1.52 -4.84
CA LEU A 44 -4.45 0.34 -5.53
C LEU A 44 -5.36 0.75 -6.67
N GLU A 45 -5.37 -0.04 -7.74
CA GLU A 45 -6.30 0.14 -8.86
C GLU A 45 -7.75 0.04 -8.36
N LYS A 46 -8.62 0.92 -8.86
CA LYS A 46 -10.02 1.04 -8.45
C LYS A 46 -10.77 -0.30 -8.44
N ASN A 47 -10.64 -1.08 -9.51
CA ASN A 47 -11.32 -2.38 -9.62
C ASN A 47 -10.84 -3.40 -8.58
N LEU A 48 -9.56 -3.35 -8.21
CA LEU A 48 -8.99 -4.21 -7.17
C LEU A 48 -9.38 -3.73 -5.77
N ASN A 49 -9.48 -2.41 -5.58
CA ASN A 49 -9.99 -1.83 -4.32
C ASN A 49 -11.45 -2.22 -4.09
N GLU A 50 -12.30 -2.14 -5.12
CA GLU A 50 -13.69 -2.61 -5.07
C GLU A 50 -13.79 -4.11 -4.73
N GLU A 51 -12.87 -4.95 -5.21
CA GLU A 51 -12.80 -6.39 -4.88
C GLU A 51 -12.38 -6.65 -3.41
N CYS A 52 -11.68 -5.72 -2.77
CA CYS A 52 -11.18 -5.89 -1.40
C CYS A 52 -12.29 -5.80 -0.34
N GLU A 53 -13.39 -5.10 -0.62
CA GLU A 53 -14.51 -4.88 0.30
C GLU A 53 -14.04 -4.55 1.74
N ASN A 54 -14.67 -5.13 2.75
CA ASN A 54 -14.27 -5.08 4.16
C ASN A 54 -13.45 -6.30 4.58
N TYR A 55 -12.78 -6.97 3.64
CA TYR A 55 -12.06 -8.21 3.95
C TYR A 55 -10.87 -7.98 4.86
N LYS A 56 -10.49 -9.00 5.63
CA LYS A 56 -9.26 -8.96 6.40
C LYS A 56 -8.05 -8.97 5.45
N PHE A 57 -6.95 -8.39 5.90
CA PHE A 57 -5.69 -8.34 5.15
C PHE A 57 -5.30 -9.69 4.53
N SER A 58 -5.46 -10.80 5.26
CA SER A 58 -5.17 -12.15 4.76
C SER A 58 -5.87 -12.51 3.45
N LYS A 59 -7.14 -12.10 3.28
CA LYS A 59 -7.90 -12.29 2.03
C LYS A 59 -7.55 -11.22 1.00
N LYS A 60 -7.34 -9.97 1.41
CA LYS A 60 -6.92 -8.89 0.51
C LYS A 60 -5.58 -9.17 -0.20
N LYS A 61 -4.66 -9.94 0.43
CA LYS A 61 -3.39 -10.39 -0.18
C LYS A 61 -3.57 -11.06 -1.56
N SER A 62 -4.63 -11.82 -1.80
CA SER A 62 -4.84 -12.45 -3.12
C SER A 62 -5.26 -11.44 -4.18
N VAL A 63 -5.95 -10.37 -3.78
CA VAL A 63 -6.35 -9.27 -4.66
C VAL A 63 -5.13 -8.40 -5.00
N TYR A 64 -4.33 -8.04 -4.00
CA TYR A 64 -3.12 -7.24 -4.17
C TYR A 64 -2.09 -7.87 -5.13
N LYS A 65 -2.03 -9.21 -5.20
CA LYS A 65 -1.18 -9.93 -6.16
C LYS A 65 -1.53 -9.67 -7.63
N LYS A 66 -2.73 -9.17 -7.93
CA LYS A 66 -3.19 -8.84 -9.28
C LYS A 66 -2.77 -7.42 -9.70
N SER A 67 -2.27 -6.61 -8.77
CA SER A 67 -1.90 -5.22 -9.04
C SER A 67 -0.69 -5.12 -9.96
N ASN A 68 -0.74 -4.15 -10.87
CA ASN A 68 0.35 -3.79 -11.75
C ASN A 68 1.27 -2.73 -11.15
N TYR A 69 0.83 -2.03 -10.10
CA TYR A 69 1.63 -1.02 -9.41
C TYR A 69 2.86 -1.62 -8.72
N HIS A 70 4.01 -1.00 -8.92
CA HIS A 70 5.29 -1.50 -8.39
C HIS A 70 5.32 -1.45 -6.86
N PHE A 71 4.80 -0.39 -6.27
CA PHE A 71 4.69 -0.22 -4.82
C PHE A 71 3.86 -1.33 -4.18
N VAL A 72 2.80 -1.81 -4.84
CA VAL A 72 1.97 -2.92 -4.34
C VAL A 72 2.73 -4.23 -4.42
N LYS A 73 3.49 -4.47 -5.50
CA LYS A 73 4.35 -5.65 -5.62
C LYS A 73 5.43 -5.68 -4.55
N ASP A 74 6.11 -4.56 -4.32
CA ASP A 74 7.12 -4.43 -3.25
C ASP A 74 6.53 -4.63 -1.87
N PHE A 75 5.36 -4.04 -1.63
CA PHE A 75 4.57 -4.28 -0.42
C PHE A 75 4.27 -5.78 -0.25
N MET A 76 3.78 -6.45 -1.28
CA MET A 76 3.48 -7.88 -1.24
C MET A 76 4.72 -8.73 -1.04
N ASN A 77 5.88 -8.34 -1.59
CA ASN A 77 7.15 -9.02 -1.35
C ASN A 77 7.58 -8.90 0.12
N LYS A 78 7.50 -7.71 0.71
CA LYS A 78 7.84 -7.46 2.11
C LYS A 78 6.92 -8.19 3.11
N TYR A 79 5.62 -8.27 2.81
CA TYR A 79 4.60 -8.87 3.67
C TYR A 79 4.07 -10.22 3.15
N SER A 80 4.86 -10.89 2.31
CA SER A 80 4.54 -12.17 1.66
C SER A 80 4.41 -13.33 2.67
N SER A 81 5.14 -13.26 3.79
CA SER A 81 5.03 -14.22 4.88
C SER A 81 3.71 -14.07 5.65
N ASN A 82 3.29 -15.11 6.38
CA ASN A 82 2.13 -15.06 7.30
C ASN A 82 2.34 -14.14 8.52
N LYS A 83 3.35 -13.26 8.48
CA LYS A 83 3.57 -12.28 9.54
C LYS A 83 2.41 -11.27 9.54
N ALA A 84 1.91 -10.98 10.74
CA ALA A 84 0.96 -9.89 10.93
C ALA A 84 1.60 -8.57 10.48
N ILE A 85 0.81 -7.70 9.85
CA ILE A 85 1.27 -6.37 9.48
C ILE A 85 1.23 -5.45 10.70
N SER A 86 2.33 -4.76 10.97
CA SER A 86 2.37 -3.66 11.93
C SER A 86 2.18 -2.35 11.19
N ILE A 87 1.06 -1.67 11.46
CA ILE A 87 0.72 -0.38 10.85
C ILE A 87 1.73 0.70 11.26
N GLU A 88 2.18 0.68 12.52
CA GLU A 88 3.18 1.62 13.03
C GLU A 88 4.53 1.45 12.35
N GLU A 89 5.03 0.22 12.22
CA GLU A 89 6.29 -0.07 11.52
C GLU A 89 6.21 0.40 10.07
N ARG A 90 5.09 0.12 9.40
CA ARG A 90 4.88 0.57 8.02
C ARG A 90 4.84 2.09 7.90
N SER A 91 4.25 2.80 8.86
CA SER A 91 4.27 4.27 8.88
C SER A 91 5.71 4.81 8.94
N ARG A 92 6.56 4.19 9.77
CA ARG A 92 7.98 4.55 9.89
C ARG A 92 8.76 4.25 8.61
N ASP A 93 8.45 3.13 7.96
CA ASP A 93 9.05 2.76 6.67
C ASP A 93 8.72 3.79 5.59
N ILE A 94 7.46 4.20 5.49
CA ILE A 94 7.02 5.24 4.53
C ILE A 94 7.78 6.54 4.79
N GLY A 95 7.85 6.97 6.06
CA GLY A 95 8.59 8.17 6.43
C GLY A 95 10.06 8.11 6.02
N THR A 96 10.70 6.96 6.24
CA THR A 96 12.10 6.73 5.86
C THR A 96 12.30 6.76 4.34
N GLN A 97 11.42 6.10 3.58
CA GLN A 97 11.47 6.09 2.11
C GLN A 97 11.26 7.49 1.54
N LEU A 98 10.25 8.22 2.04
CA LEU A 98 9.95 9.58 1.58
C LEU A 98 11.09 10.55 1.91
N TYR A 99 11.65 10.49 3.13
CA TYR A 99 12.81 11.29 3.49
C TYR A 99 13.99 11.03 2.55
N GLY A 100 14.32 9.75 2.32
CA GLY A 100 15.38 9.37 1.38
C GLY A 100 15.14 9.86 -0.04
N LEU A 101 13.90 9.82 -0.54
CA LEU A 101 13.54 10.35 -1.85
C LEU A 101 13.73 11.87 -1.95
N ILE A 102 13.38 12.61 -0.89
CA ILE A 102 13.53 14.06 -0.83
C ILE A 102 15.01 14.44 -0.78
N THR A 103 15.80 13.79 0.08
CA THR A 103 17.20 14.16 0.31
C THR A 103 18.17 13.63 -0.72
N LYS A 104 17.81 12.62 -1.53
CA LYS A 104 18.70 12.07 -2.57
C LYS A 104 19.05 13.07 -3.68
N ASN A 105 18.25 14.14 -3.81
CA ASN A 105 18.43 15.17 -4.84
C ASN A 105 18.99 16.50 -4.27
N TRP A 106 19.50 16.48 -3.03
CA TRP A 106 20.14 17.62 -2.35
C TRP A 106 21.60 17.29 -2.10
#